data_AF-A0AAF1BYM6-F1
#
_entry.id   AF-A0AAF1BYM6-F1
#
_cell.length_a   1.000
_cell.length_b   1.000
_cell.length_c   1.000
_cell.angle_alpha   90.00
_cell.angle_beta   90.00
_cell.angle_gamma   90.00
#
_symmetry.space_group_name_H-M   'P 1'
#
loop_
_entity.id
_entity.type
_entity.pdbx_description
1 polymer ?
#
loop_
_entity_poly.entity_id
_entity_poly.type
_entity_poly.pdbx_seq_one_letter_code
_entity_poly.pdbx_strand_id
1 'polypeptide(L)'
;MNEPLDLEREAISRDRDLAWELFEAQPQHPRIPQLALSVLARAPELTGMTILIAMHREACGEVDEARRLLQDLMGRRDRQYLNALRRLRDLEDSAGNYAEALRLAELVLREDPEADWRDRMDLASTTALAVDPETGWAMIDDAVELCARTDPDRYADALALRAGWFLATGTPPDRFLVAAQQAIEADPTNAAIATALGYAYLYTYRPEDAAELFRRVLQDDPMEEAARAGIVIAKAFLAPIESGAGTMDDLRAGGMGEIAWRILRDKLFETGVDEALVALDAVMPEDLAGSLRPPLDKETARASGGEDKVLVWHDGQEPGTGGLWRDGPAFRLMTADEVRAMDEAIEEHPEVWPQWDAEGEYYTQVFTDDSGSYVFEGTGGRLFRRTPGEPDRELAESLADWLWDRVVAFGGDDPRPGRGAGRDSTATRV
;
A
#
# COMPACT_ATOMS: atom_id res chain seq x y z
N MET A 1 -14.44 45.99 38.96
CA MET A 1 -15.19 44.82 39.44
C MET A 1 -15.85 44.26 38.20
N ASN A 2 -15.30 43.19 37.62
CA ASN A 2 -15.95 42.52 36.48
C ASN A 2 -17.27 41.92 36.97
N GLU A 3 -18.33 42.05 36.18
CA GLU A 3 -19.62 41.46 36.52
C GLU A 3 -19.49 39.92 36.57
N PRO A 4 -20.23 39.21 37.44
CA PRO A 4 -20.13 37.75 37.57
C PRO A 4 -20.29 36.98 36.24
N LEU A 5 -21.07 37.52 35.31
CA LEU A 5 -21.29 36.97 33.97
C LEU A 5 -20.04 37.07 33.08
N ASP A 6 -19.20 38.09 33.26
CA ASP A 6 -17.96 38.23 32.51
C ASP A 6 -16.91 37.23 32.99
N LEU A 7 -16.86 36.97 34.31
CA LEU A 7 -15.95 35.97 34.89
C LEU A 7 -16.31 34.55 34.44
N GLU A 8 -17.60 34.22 34.33
CA GLU A 8 -18.06 32.92 33.83
C GLU A 8 -17.73 32.73 32.35
N ARG A 9 -17.92 33.76 31.51
CA ARG A 9 -17.52 33.73 30.10
C ARG A 9 -16.02 33.56 29.93
N GLU A 10 -15.21 34.27 30.71
CA GLU A 10 -13.75 34.13 30.70
C GLU A 10 -13.32 32.71 31.11
N ALA A 11 -13.98 32.11 32.11
CA ALA A 11 -13.70 30.74 32.52
C ALA A 11 -14.06 29.71 31.44
N ILE A 12 -15.21 29.87 30.76
CA ILE A 12 -15.61 29.01 29.65
C ILE A 12 -14.60 29.10 28.49
N SER A 13 -14.17 30.31 28.12
CA SER A 13 -13.14 30.49 27.07
C SER A 13 -11.84 29.81 27.47
N ARG A 14 -11.37 30.03 28.69
CA ARG A 14 -10.13 29.42 29.19
C ARG A 14 -10.16 27.89 29.14
N ASP A 15 -11.25 27.28 29.60
CA ASP A 15 -11.38 25.82 29.60
C ASP A 15 -11.47 25.26 28.17
N ARG A 16 -12.15 25.98 27.27
CA ARG A 16 -12.22 25.63 25.85
C ARG A 16 -10.84 25.69 25.21
N ASP A 17 -10.13 26.80 25.37
CA ASP A 17 -8.85 27.04 24.73
C ASP A 17 -7.80 26.05 25.27
N LEU A 18 -7.78 25.83 26.59
CA LEU A 18 -6.94 24.80 27.21
C LEU A 18 -7.24 23.38 26.70
N ALA A 19 -8.51 23.05 26.42
CA ALA A 19 -8.85 21.74 25.89
C ALA A 19 -8.27 21.52 24.48
N TRP A 20 -8.30 22.55 23.62
CA TRP A 20 -7.70 22.51 22.29
C TRP A 20 -6.17 22.46 22.34
N GLU A 21 -5.55 23.36 23.11
CA GLU A 21 -4.08 23.35 23.30
C GLU A 21 -3.59 22.00 23.84
N LEU A 22 -4.34 21.42 24.79
CA LEU A 22 -4.02 20.12 25.34
C LEU A 22 -4.19 18.99 24.32
N PHE A 23 -5.19 19.06 23.45
CA PHE A 23 -5.34 18.09 22.37
C PHE A 23 -4.20 18.20 21.37
N GLU A 24 -3.80 19.40 20.97
CA GLU A 24 -2.66 19.61 20.07
C GLU A 24 -1.36 19.06 20.65
N ALA A 25 -1.15 19.21 21.96
CA ALA A 25 0.06 18.72 22.63
C ALA A 25 0.01 17.22 22.98
N GLN A 26 -1.14 16.72 23.44
CA GLN A 26 -1.34 15.35 23.94
C GLN A 26 -2.78 14.88 23.66
N PRO A 27 -3.07 14.42 22.43
CA PRO A 27 -4.44 14.07 21.99
C PRO A 27 -5.17 13.07 22.90
N GLN A 28 -4.44 12.19 23.58
CA GLN A 28 -4.99 11.16 24.47
C GLN A 28 -5.13 11.61 25.93
N HIS A 29 -4.85 12.89 26.25
CA HIS A 29 -4.84 13.34 27.63
C HIS A 29 -6.24 13.34 28.26
N PRO A 30 -6.46 12.68 29.42
CA PRO A 30 -7.79 12.41 29.98
C PRO A 30 -8.54 13.67 30.47
N ARG A 31 -7.85 14.81 30.61
CA ARG A 31 -8.49 16.09 30.94
C ARG A 31 -9.24 16.72 29.76
N ILE A 32 -8.94 16.35 28.52
CA ILE A 32 -9.63 16.89 27.33
C ILE A 32 -11.15 16.70 27.42
N PRO A 33 -11.68 15.47 27.60
CA PRO A 33 -13.12 15.28 27.71
C PRO A 33 -13.70 15.94 28.96
N GLN A 34 -12.95 16.04 30.06
CA GLN A 34 -13.41 16.72 31.29
C GLN A 34 -13.64 18.22 31.06
N LEU A 35 -12.68 18.88 30.42
CA LEU A 35 -12.77 20.31 30.07
C LEU A 35 -13.89 20.54 29.04
N ALA A 36 -13.96 19.70 28.00
CA ALA A 36 -14.97 19.79 26.96
C ALA A 36 -16.40 19.61 27.50
N LEU A 37 -16.63 18.60 28.34
CA LEU A 37 -17.93 18.36 28.98
C LEU A 37 -18.29 19.48 29.96
N SER A 38 -17.31 20.02 30.70
CA SER A 38 -17.52 21.18 31.58
C SER A 38 -17.95 22.42 30.78
N VAL A 39 -17.33 22.67 29.62
CA VAL A 39 -17.73 23.75 28.70
C VAL A 39 -19.16 23.50 28.19
N LEU A 40 -19.48 22.31 27.70
CA LEU A 40 -20.82 21.98 27.20
C LEU A 40 -21.91 22.07 28.27
N ALA A 41 -21.62 21.76 29.53
CA ALA A 41 -22.57 21.88 30.63
C ALA A 41 -22.94 23.35 30.92
N ARG A 42 -22.00 24.27 30.71
CA ARG A 42 -22.18 25.72 30.94
C ARG A 42 -22.63 26.48 29.69
N ALA A 43 -22.27 25.98 28.52
CA ALA A 43 -22.56 26.56 27.20
C ALA A 43 -22.86 25.44 26.17
N PRO A 44 -24.08 24.85 26.21
CA PRO A 44 -24.46 23.71 25.35
C PRO A 44 -24.42 24.00 23.84
N GLU A 45 -24.48 25.27 23.46
CA GLU A 45 -24.41 25.74 22.07
C GLU A 45 -22.99 25.66 21.48
N LEU A 46 -21.96 25.47 22.30
CA LEU A 46 -20.58 25.26 21.86
C LEU A 46 -20.36 23.81 21.40
N THR A 47 -21.20 23.35 20.47
CA THR A 47 -21.21 21.97 19.96
C THR A 47 -19.91 21.54 19.28
N GLY A 48 -19.01 22.48 18.95
CA GLY A 48 -17.63 22.18 18.53
C GLY A 48 -16.82 21.42 19.58
N MET A 49 -17.19 21.51 20.87
CA MET A 49 -16.57 20.69 21.91
C MET A 49 -16.91 19.20 21.78
N THR A 50 -18.04 18.85 21.19
CA THR A 50 -18.37 17.45 20.88
C THR A 50 -17.45 16.90 19.77
N ILE A 51 -17.07 17.73 18.79
CA ILE A 51 -16.04 17.36 17.80
C ILE A 51 -14.70 17.10 18.48
N LEU A 52 -14.28 17.97 19.40
CA LEU A 52 -13.04 17.76 20.16
C LEU A 52 -13.07 16.45 20.97
N ILE A 53 -14.20 16.12 21.59
CA ILE A 53 -14.36 14.84 22.29
C ILE A 53 -14.24 13.69 21.29
N ALA A 54 -14.89 13.77 20.12
CA ALA A 54 -14.79 12.73 19.10
C ALA A 54 -13.33 12.52 18.63
N MET A 55 -12.59 13.61 18.36
CA MET A 55 -11.17 13.55 17.99
C MET A 55 -10.30 12.92 19.10
N HIS A 56 -10.56 13.25 20.37
CA HIS A 56 -9.88 12.61 21.50
C HIS A 56 -10.19 11.10 21.57
N ARG A 57 -11.44 10.71 21.33
CA ARG A 57 -11.87 9.31 21.35
C ARG A 57 -11.20 8.51 20.23
N GLU A 58 -11.16 9.07 19.03
CA GLU A 58 -10.40 8.52 17.90
C GLU A 58 -8.92 8.34 18.27
N ALA A 59 -8.27 9.36 18.84
CA ALA A 59 -6.87 9.28 19.27
C ALA A 59 -6.61 8.21 20.35
N CYS A 60 -7.63 7.87 21.15
CA CYS A 60 -7.59 6.77 22.13
C CYS A 60 -7.95 5.39 21.53
N GLY A 61 -8.24 5.31 20.23
CA GLY A 61 -8.71 4.09 19.55
C GLY A 61 -10.19 3.77 19.77
N GLU A 62 -10.96 4.66 20.39
CA GLU A 62 -12.39 4.50 20.65
C GLU A 62 -13.23 4.97 19.44
N VAL A 63 -12.99 4.36 18.27
CA VAL A 63 -13.55 4.76 16.97
C VAL A 63 -15.09 4.76 16.97
N ASP A 64 -15.73 3.76 17.56
CA ASP A 64 -17.20 3.67 17.62
C ASP A 64 -17.84 4.80 18.44
N GLU A 65 -17.17 5.23 19.51
CA GLU A 65 -17.61 6.37 20.31
C GLU A 65 -17.48 7.66 19.52
N ALA A 66 -16.32 7.87 18.87
CA ALA A 66 -16.08 9.03 18.01
C ALA A 66 -17.14 9.13 16.90
N ARG A 67 -17.40 8.02 16.20
CA ARG A 67 -18.43 7.89 15.16
C ARG A 67 -19.80 8.30 15.67
N ARG A 68 -20.23 7.74 16.81
CA ARG A 68 -21.54 8.07 17.40
C ARG A 68 -21.68 9.54 17.75
N LEU A 69 -20.63 10.16 18.30
CA LEU A 69 -20.65 11.58 18.66
C LEU A 69 -20.81 12.47 17.42
N LEU A 70 -20.11 12.15 16.33
CA LEU A 70 -20.20 12.88 15.06
C LEU A 70 -21.55 12.68 14.38
N GLN A 71 -22.11 11.47 14.40
CA GLN A 71 -23.45 11.18 13.89
C GLN A 71 -24.54 11.94 14.66
N ASP A 72 -24.44 12.03 15.99
CA ASP A 72 -25.37 12.83 16.80
C ASP A 72 -25.31 14.32 16.42
N LEU A 73 -24.10 14.88 16.23
CA LEU A 73 -23.94 16.25 15.74
C LEU A 73 -24.55 16.46 14.36
N MET A 74 -24.34 15.52 13.44
CA MET A 74 -24.93 15.58 12.11
C MET A 74 -26.47 15.59 12.16
N GLY A 75 -27.07 14.82 13.06
CA GLY A 75 -28.52 14.79 13.26
C GLY A 75 -29.12 16.13 13.71
N ARG A 76 -28.33 16.97 14.40
CA ARG A 76 -28.77 18.29 14.88
C ARG A 76 -28.82 19.36 13.79
N ARG A 77 -28.06 19.18 12.70
CA ARG A 77 -27.93 20.13 11.58
C ARG A 77 -27.68 21.59 12.02
N ASP A 78 -26.85 21.78 13.05
CA ASP A 78 -26.48 23.09 13.54
C ASP A 78 -25.26 23.68 12.79
N ARG A 79 -24.68 24.76 13.30
CA ARG A 79 -23.48 25.41 12.71
C ARG A 79 -22.25 24.50 12.57
N GLN A 80 -22.19 23.38 13.30
CA GLN A 80 -21.10 22.40 13.21
C GLN A 80 -21.42 21.25 12.27
N TYR A 81 -22.59 21.24 11.62
CA TYR A 81 -23.01 20.16 10.71
C TYR A 81 -21.95 19.80 9.67
N LEU A 82 -21.43 20.78 8.93
CA LEU A 82 -20.41 20.54 7.89
C LEU A 82 -19.08 20.07 8.48
N ASN A 83 -18.68 20.61 9.64
CA ASN A 83 -17.46 20.17 10.32
C ASN A 83 -17.60 18.74 10.84
N ALA A 84 -18.75 18.38 11.42
CA ALA A 84 -19.03 17.03 11.86
C ALA A 84 -19.06 16.05 10.67
N LEU A 85 -19.62 16.49 9.54
CA LEU A 85 -19.65 15.70 8.31
C LEU A 85 -18.25 15.43 7.75
N ARG A 86 -17.40 16.45 7.64
CA ARG A 86 -15.98 16.30 7.22
C ARG A 86 -15.21 15.40 8.19
N ARG A 87 -15.39 15.61 9.50
CA ARG A 87 -14.73 14.77 10.51
C ARG A 87 -15.19 13.33 10.49
N LEU A 88 -16.48 13.09 10.23
CA LEU A 88 -16.97 11.72 10.08
C LEU A 88 -16.40 11.08 8.82
N ARG A 89 -16.33 11.81 7.69
CA ARG A 89 -15.67 11.33 6.47
C ARG A 89 -14.23 10.90 6.78
N ASP A 90 -13.45 11.78 7.41
CA ASP A 90 -12.04 11.52 7.74
C ASP A 90 -11.89 10.31 8.68
N LEU A 91 -12.80 10.15 9.65
CA LEU A 91 -12.82 9.01 10.57
C LEU A 91 -13.14 7.69 9.86
N GLU A 92 -14.10 7.69 8.93
CA GLU A 92 -14.43 6.48 8.17
C GLU A 92 -13.31 6.12 7.19
N ASP A 93 -12.65 7.11 6.59
CA ASP A 93 -11.48 6.90 5.74
C ASP A 93 -10.31 6.29 6.52
N SER A 94 -9.98 6.85 7.70
CA SER A 94 -8.92 6.33 8.57
C SER A 94 -9.24 4.92 9.12
N ALA A 95 -10.53 4.60 9.26
CA ALA A 95 -10.99 3.26 9.65
C ALA A 95 -11.07 2.26 8.49
N GLY A 96 -10.73 2.65 7.26
CA GLY A 96 -10.80 1.80 6.07
C GLY A 96 -12.23 1.59 5.52
N ASN A 97 -13.22 2.31 6.04
CA ASN A 97 -14.61 2.25 5.60
C ASN A 97 -14.84 3.16 4.38
N TYR A 98 -14.08 2.91 3.30
CA TYR A 98 -14.01 3.81 2.14
C TYR A 98 -15.36 4.04 1.44
N ALA A 99 -16.28 3.07 1.47
CA ALA A 99 -17.62 3.24 0.91
C ALA A 99 -18.44 4.30 1.65
N GLU A 100 -18.37 4.34 2.98
CA GLU A 100 -19.06 5.35 3.78
C GLU A 100 -18.33 6.69 3.73
N ALA A 101 -17.00 6.68 3.76
CA ALA A 101 -16.20 7.88 3.53
C ALA A 101 -16.56 8.54 2.20
N LEU A 102 -16.74 7.76 1.12
CA LEU A 102 -17.12 8.25 -0.20
C LEU A 102 -18.49 8.94 -0.15
N ARG A 103 -19.48 8.26 0.45
CA ARG A 103 -20.84 8.79 0.62
C ARG A 103 -20.83 10.12 1.38
N LEU A 104 -19.99 10.22 2.41
CA LEU A 104 -19.84 11.43 3.23
C LEU A 104 -19.12 12.54 2.46
N ALA A 105 -18.07 12.22 1.69
CA ALA A 105 -17.36 13.19 0.84
C ALA A 105 -18.28 13.80 -0.23
N GLU A 106 -19.10 12.98 -0.88
CA GLU A 106 -20.13 13.46 -1.81
C GLU A 106 -21.16 14.35 -1.11
N LEU A 107 -21.53 14.02 0.13
CA LEU A 107 -22.46 14.83 0.92
C LEU A 107 -21.85 16.17 1.31
N VAL A 108 -20.54 16.25 1.61
CA VAL A 108 -19.85 17.53 1.85
C VAL A 108 -19.99 18.44 0.64
N LEU A 109 -19.64 17.97 -0.56
CA LEU A 109 -19.72 18.79 -1.77
C LEU A 109 -21.17 19.19 -2.13
N ARG A 110 -22.16 18.38 -1.75
CA ARG A 110 -23.58 18.69 -1.98
C ARG A 110 -24.12 19.75 -1.02
N GLU A 111 -23.69 19.70 0.24
CA GLU A 111 -24.20 20.56 1.31
C GLU A 111 -23.41 21.86 1.46
N ASP A 112 -22.17 21.91 0.96
CA ASP A 112 -21.30 23.07 1.01
C ASP A 112 -21.05 23.66 -0.40
N PRO A 113 -21.74 24.75 -0.77
CA PRO A 113 -21.49 25.48 -2.01
C PRO A 113 -20.09 26.11 -2.10
N GLU A 114 -19.42 26.29 -0.96
CA GLU A 114 -18.07 26.84 -0.84
C GLU A 114 -17.00 25.77 -0.64
N ALA A 115 -17.37 24.48 -0.80
CA ALA A 115 -16.41 23.39 -0.75
C ALA A 115 -15.20 23.69 -1.64
N ASP A 116 -14.01 23.46 -1.11
CA ASP A 116 -12.76 23.95 -1.68
C ASP A 116 -12.03 22.85 -2.48
N TRP A 117 -10.74 23.08 -2.75
CA TRP A 117 -9.89 22.10 -3.41
C TRP A 117 -9.60 20.90 -2.50
N ARG A 118 -9.60 21.08 -1.17
CA ARG A 118 -9.31 20.02 -0.21
C ARG A 118 -10.48 19.06 -0.09
N ASP A 119 -11.72 19.56 -0.03
CA ASP A 119 -12.89 18.68 -0.05
C ASP A 119 -12.98 17.83 -1.33
N ARG A 120 -12.56 18.41 -2.47
CA ARG A 120 -12.47 17.69 -3.74
C ARG A 120 -11.33 16.68 -3.75
N MET A 121 -10.18 17.01 -3.16
CA MET A 121 -9.06 16.09 -2.97
C MET A 121 -9.49 14.88 -2.15
N ASP A 122 -10.20 15.09 -1.04
CA ASP A 122 -10.65 14.00 -0.17
C ASP A 122 -11.71 13.12 -0.87
N LEU A 123 -12.62 13.70 -1.67
CA LEU A 123 -13.52 12.92 -2.53
C LEU A 123 -12.74 12.10 -3.57
N ALA A 124 -11.72 12.71 -4.17
CA ALA A 124 -10.91 12.10 -5.22
C ALA A 124 -10.09 10.91 -4.71
N SER A 125 -9.41 11.06 -3.56
CA SER A 125 -8.67 9.97 -2.93
C SER A 125 -9.60 8.84 -2.52
N THR A 126 -10.76 9.15 -1.93
CA THR A 126 -11.73 8.12 -1.55
C THR A 126 -12.32 7.41 -2.78
N THR A 127 -12.52 8.12 -3.89
CA THR A 127 -12.92 7.51 -5.17
C THR A 127 -11.87 6.53 -5.67
N ALA A 128 -10.59 6.89 -5.56
CA ALA A 128 -9.49 6.03 -5.98
C ALA A 128 -9.44 4.72 -5.15
N LEU A 129 -9.75 4.80 -3.86
CA LEU A 129 -9.72 3.66 -2.94
C LEU A 129 -10.99 2.80 -3.02
N ALA A 130 -12.17 3.42 -3.18
CA ALA A 130 -13.45 2.73 -3.06
C ALA A 130 -14.06 2.25 -4.40
N VAL A 131 -13.71 2.89 -5.52
CA VAL A 131 -14.42 2.70 -6.79
C VAL A 131 -13.48 2.37 -7.94
N ASP A 132 -12.67 3.34 -8.34
CA ASP A 132 -11.84 3.25 -9.54
C ASP A 132 -10.61 4.15 -9.37
N PRO A 133 -9.40 3.55 -9.30
CA PRO A 133 -8.17 4.31 -9.12
C PRO A 133 -7.95 5.38 -10.20
N GLU A 134 -8.18 5.07 -11.47
CA GLU A 134 -7.93 6.01 -12.58
C GLU A 134 -8.81 7.26 -12.51
N THR A 135 -10.11 7.07 -12.25
CA THR A 135 -11.06 8.19 -12.04
C THR A 135 -10.64 9.02 -10.84
N GLY A 136 -10.31 8.39 -9.72
CA GLY A 136 -9.83 9.10 -8.52
C GLY A 136 -8.53 9.86 -8.78
N TRP A 137 -7.57 9.29 -9.52
CA TRP A 137 -6.32 9.95 -9.86
C TRP A 137 -6.50 11.16 -10.77
N ALA A 138 -7.44 11.10 -11.71
CA ALA A 138 -7.81 12.26 -12.53
C ALA A 138 -8.45 13.36 -11.66
N MET A 139 -9.34 12.99 -10.74
CA MET A 139 -9.96 13.95 -9.82
C MET A 139 -8.94 14.58 -8.85
N ILE A 140 -7.89 13.84 -8.45
CA ILE A 140 -6.79 14.38 -7.66
C ILE A 140 -6.06 15.48 -8.45
N ASP A 141 -5.78 15.25 -9.74
CA ASP A 141 -5.17 16.26 -10.61
C ASP A 141 -6.05 17.52 -10.69
N ASP A 142 -7.36 17.33 -10.92
CA ASP A 142 -8.32 18.44 -10.99
C ASP A 142 -8.37 19.25 -9.68
N ALA A 143 -8.23 18.59 -8.53
CA ALA A 143 -8.18 19.25 -7.22
C ALA A 143 -6.90 20.10 -7.07
N VAL A 144 -5.74 19.59 -7.51
CA VAL A 144 -4.49 20.37 -7.55
C VAL A 144 -4.63 21.58 -8.45
N GLU A 145 -5.22 21.42 -9.64
CA GLU A 145 -5.45 22.54 -10.55
C GLU A 145 -6.41 23.58 -9.97
N LEU A 146 -7.44 23.14 -9.24
CA LEU A 146 -8.34 24.04 -8.54
C LEU A 146 -7.58 24.84 -7.47
N CYS A 147 -6.77 24.17 -6.65
CA CYS A 147 -5.92 24.82 -5.65
C CYS A 147 -5.04 25.90 -6.30
N ALA A 148 -4.37 25.58 -7.41
CA ALA A 148 -3.53 26.54 -8.13
C ALA A 148 -4.27 27.81 -8.55
N ARG A 149 -5.59 27.72 -8.82
CA ARG A 149 -6.42 28.86 -9.23
C ARG A 149 -7.05 29.61 -8.06
N THR A 150 -7.47 28.92 -7.01
CA THR A 150 -8.28 29.51 -5.93
C THR A 150 -7.50 29.77 -4.65
N ASP A 151 -6.40 29.05 -4.44
CA ASP A 151 -5.58 29.13 -3.22
C ASP A 151 -4.09 28.84 -3.53
N PRO A 152 -3.39 29.74 -4.26
CA PRO A 152 -2.01 29.50 -4.70
C PRO A 152 -1.01 29.34 -3.56
N ASP A 153 -1.28 29.92 -2.39
CA ASP A 153 -0.42 29.81 -1.21
C ASP A 153 -0.38 28.38 -0.66
N ARG A 154 -1.42 27.59 -0.94
CA ARG A 154 -1.53 26.17 -0.56
C ARG A 154 -1.19 25.20 -1.70
N TYR A 155 -0.70 25.72 -2.84
CA TYR A 155 -0.40 24.88 -4.00
C TYR A 155 0.68 23.82 -3.72
N ALA A 156 1.70 24.16 -2.93
CA ALA A 156 2.72 23.21 -2.51
C ALA A 156 2.11 22.06 -1.67
N ASP A 157 1.18 22.37 -0.77
CA ASP A 157 0.47 21.37 0.02
C ASP A 157 -0.39 20.46 -0.88
N ALA A 158 -1.06 21.01 -1.88
CA ALA A 158 -1.85 20.24 -2.84
C ALA A 158 -0.98 19.28 -3.66
N LEU A 159 0.22 19.70 -4.09
CA LEU A 159 1.19 18.83 -4.76
C LEU A 159 1.67 17.69 -3.85
N ALA A 160 1.99 18.00 -2.60
CA ALA A 160 2.38 16.97 -1.62
C ALA A 160 1.26 15.96 -1.38
N LEU A 161 0.01 16.41 -1.27
CA LEU A 161 -1.15 15.52 -1.12
C LEU A 161 -1.39 14.65 -2.34
N ARG A 162 -1.24 15.21 -3.56
CA ARG A 162 -1.32 14.43 -4.79
C ARG A 162 -0.30 13.28 -4.81
N ALA A 163 0.96 13.59 -4.53
CA ALA A 163 2.01 12.56 -4.48
C ALA A 163 1.75 11.54 -3.36
N GLY A 164 1.30 11.99 -2.18
CA GLY A 164 0.94 11.12 -1.06
C GLY A 164 -0.22 10.17 -1.41
N TRP A 165 -1.29 10.68 -2.02
CA TRP A 165 -2.42 9.85 -2.44
C TRP A 165 -2.07 8.92 -3.59
N PHE A 166 -1.24 9.34 -4.54
CA PHE A 166 -0.75 8.45 -5.60
C PHE A 166 0.05 7.27 -5.03
N LEU A 167 0.89 7.54 -4.02
CA LEU A 167 1.61 6.49 -3.31
C LEU A 167 0.63 5.55 -2.58
N ALA A 168 -0.30 6.10 -1.80
CA ALA A 168 -1.25 5.33 -0.99
C ALA A 168 -2.27 4.52 -1.81
N THR A 169 -2.50 4.89 -3.07
CA THR A 169 -3.44 4.19 -3.97
C THR A 169 -2.74 3.30 -4.98
N GLY A 170 -1.41 3.16 -4.91
CA GLY A 170 -0.64 2.28 -5.78
C GLY A 170 -0.58 2.76 -7.23
N THR A 171 -0.54 4.07 -7.47
CA THR A 171 -0.43 4.65 -8.81
C THR A 171 0.81 4.13 -9.55
N PRO A 172 0.73 3.86 -10.87
CA PRO A 172 1.87 3.45 -11.67
C PRO A 172 3.07 4.40 -11.50
N PRO A 173 4.31 3.85 -11.49
CA PRO A 173 5.52 4.59 -11.18
C PRO A 173 5.76 5.80 -12.08
N ASP A 174 5.43 5.71 -13.38
CA ASP A 174 5.60 6.83 -14.32
C ASP A 174 4.74 8.04 -13.96
N ARG A 175 3.51 7.80 -13.49
CA ARG A 175 2.59 8.87 -13.07
C ARG A 175 2.97 9.39 -11.68
N PHE A 176 3.36 8.50 -10.76
CA PHE A 176 3.88 8.89 -9.45
C PHE A 176 5.14 9.76 -9.55
N LEU A 177 6.09 9.40 -10.44
CA LEU A 177 7.34 10.11 -10.63
C LEU A 177 7.13 11.61 -10.88
N VAL A 178 6.21 11.96 -11.79
CA VAL A 178 5.90 13.35 -12.13
C VAL A 178 5.33 14.10 -10.92
N ALA A 179 4.37 13.51 -10.22
CA ALA A 179 3.76 14.12 -9.05
C ALA A 179 4.76 14.32 -7.90
N ALA A 180 5.59 13.30 -7.63
CA ALA A 180 6.57 13.33 -6.57
C ALA A 180 7.70 14.34 -6.85
N GLN A 181 8.14 14.48 -8.09
CA GLN A 181 9.09 15.54 -8.48
C GLN A 181 8.53 16.92 -8.21
N GLN A 182 7.29 17.20 -8.65
CA GLN A 182 6.64 18.49 -8.41
C GLN A 182 6.48 18.77 -6.90
N ALA A 183 6.11 17.76 -6.12
CA ALA A 183 6.00 17.88 -4.67
C ALA A 183 7.34 18.23 -4.01
N ILE A 184 8.42 17.50 -4.34
CA ILE A 184 9.76 17.72 -3.75
C ILE A 184 10.40 19.03 -4.23
N GLU A 185 10.12 19.47 -5.45
CA GLU A 185 10.54 20.78 -5.95
C GLU A 185 9.84 21.93 -5.20
N ALA A 186 8.56 21.75 -4.83
CA ALA A 186 7.79 22.74 -4.08
C ALA A 186 8.14 22.74 -2.58
N ASP A 187 8.32 21.56 -1.98
CA ASP A 187 8.73 21.37 -0.59
C ASP A 187 9.63 20.12 -0.45
N PRO A 188 10.94 20.30 -0.21
CA PRO A 188 11.90 19.20 -0.15
C PRO A 188 11.89 18.42 1.18
N THR A 189 11.02 18.76 2.14
CA THR A 189 11.09 18.22 3.50
C THR A 189 10.35 16.90 3.71
N ASN A 190 9.57 16.43 2.74
CA ASN A 190 8.79 15.20 2.88
C ASN A 190 9.64 13.95 2.61
N ALA A 191 10.17 13.34 3.67
CA ALA A 191 11.03 12.15 3.59
C ALA A 191 10.34 10.92 2.97
N ALA A 192 9.05 10.71 3.21
CA ALA A 192 8.30 9.57 2.65
C ALA A 192 8.17 9.71 1.12
N ILE A 193 7.78 10.89 0.63
CA ILE A 193 7.71 11.17 -0.81
C ILE A 193 9.10 11.13 -1.44
N ALA A 194 10.14 11.66 -0.77
CA ALA A 194 11.51 11.61 -1.26
C ALA A 194 12.03 10.17 -1.39
N THR A 195 11.73 9.30 -0.40
CA THR A 195 12.08 7.88 -0.47
C THR A 195 11.38 7.19 -1.63
N ALA A 196 10.07 7.36 -1.76
CA ALA A 196 9.31 6.78 -2.86
C ALA A 196 9.76 7.32 -4.24
N LEU A 197 10.11 8.60 -4.33
CA LEU A 197 10.71 9.19 -5.55
C LEU A 197 12.05 8.54 -5.90
N GLY A 198 12.87 8.18 -4.90
CA GLY A 198 14.11 7.43 -5.11
C GLY A 198 13.84 6.07 -5.77
N TYR A 199 12.80 5.35 -5.34
CA TYR A 199 12.37 4.12 -5.99
C TYR A 199 11.80 4.33 -7.40
N ALA A 200 11.08 5.42 -7.64
CA ALA A 200 10.63 5.80 -8.99
C ALA A 200 11.81 6.15 -9.92
N TYR A 201 12.90 6.70 -9.38
CA TYR A 201 14.15 6.86 -10.12
C TYR A 201 14.81 5.53 -10.47
N LEU A 202 14.78 4.54 -9.58
CA LEU A 202 15.24 3.19 -9.91
C LEU A 202 14.39 2.54 -11.00
N TYR A 203 13.07 2.70 -10.94
CA TYR A 203 12.15 2.24 -11.98
C TYR A 203 12.45 2.86 -13.35
N THR A 204 12.78 4.15 -13.38
CA THR A 204 13.16 4.86 -14.60
C THR A 204 14.66 4.78 -14.94
N TYR A 205 15.39 3.86 -14.29
CA TYR A 205 16.80 3.57 -14.56
C TYR A 205 17.72 4.79 -14.38
N ARG A 206 17.47 5.57 -13.32
CA ARG A 206 18.27 6.73 -12.84
C ARG A 206 18.88 6.45 -11.45
N PRO A 207 19.72 5.41 -11.29
CA PRO A 207 20.18 4.96 -9.98
C PRO A 207 21.09 5.97 -9.25
N GLU A 208 21.80 6.85 -9.96
CA GLU A 208 22.59 7.92 -9.35
C GLU A 208 21.70 8.95 -8.64
N ASP A 209 20.61 9.36 -9.29
CA ASP A 209 19.63 10.29 -8.73
C ASP A 209 18.91 9.65 -7.53
N ALA A 210 18.57 8.36 -7.64
CA ALA A 210 18.00 7.58 -6.54
C ALA A 210 18.96 7.55 -5.33
N ALA A 211 20.23 7.19 -5.57
CA ALA A 211 21.24 7.10 -4.51
C ALA A 211 21.51 8.46 -3.83
N GLU A 212 21.50 9.55 -4.57
CA GLU A 212 21.57 10.90 -4.01
C GLU A 212 20.38 11.18 -3.10
N LEU A 213 19.17 10.90 -3.58
CA LEU A 213 17.95 11.19 -2.84
C LEU A 213 17.84 10.36 -1.56
N PHE A 214 18.09 9.05 -1.62
CA PHE A 214 18.11 8.19 -0.43
C PHE A 214 19.16 8.64 0.59
N ARG A 215 20.33 9.11 0.13
CA ARG A 215 21.36 9.61 1.05
C ARG A 215 20.91 10.86 1.78
N ARG A 216 20.16 11.76 1.14
CA ARG A 216 19.58 12.94 1.79
C ARG A 216 18.57 12.52 2.85
N VAL A 217 17.65 11.60 2.51
CA VAL A 217 16.71 11.06 3.50
C VAL A 217 17.45 10.47 4.70
N LEU A 218 18.49 9.67 4.48
CA LEU A 218 19.29 9.05 5.55
C LEU A 218 20.17 10.04 6.33
N GLN A 219 20.42 11.25 5.81
CA GLN A 219 21.07 12.31 6.57
C GLN A 219 20.14 12.91 7.61
N ASP A 220 18.85 13.04 7.28
CA ASP A 220 17.82 13.56 8.17
C ASP A 220 17.31 12.49 9.15
N ASP A 221 17.04 11.28 8.64
CA ASP A 221 16.67 10.11 9.44
C ASP A 221 17.51 8.87 9.05
N PRO A 222 18.59 8.58 9.80
CA PRO A 222 19.42 7.40 9.56
C PRO A 222 18.72 6.05 9.77
N MET A 223 17.55 6.03 10.43
CA MET A 223 16.78 4.82 10.74
C MET A 223 15.68 4.54 9.71
N GLU A 224 15.51 5.40 8.70
CA GLU A 224 14.57 5.13 7.61
C GLU A 224 15.03 3.85 6.86
N GLU A 225 14.27 2.77 7.05
CA GLU A 225 14.60 1.45 6.53
C GLU A 225 14.42 1.30 5.02
N ALA A 226 13.37 1.90 4.44
CA ALA A 226 13.09 1.87 3.01
C ALA A 226 14.18 2.65 2.23
N ALA A 227 14.64 3.80 2.72
CA ALA A 227 15.75 4.53 2.13
C ALA A 227 17.08 3.76 2.25
N ARG A 228 17.30 3.06 3.37
CA ARG A 228 18.47 2.19 3.54
C ARG A 228 18.46 1.02 2.56
N ALA A 229 17.31 0.37 2.38
CA ALA A 229 17.13 -0.68 1.37
C ALA A 229 17.32 -0.11 -0.05
N GLY A 230 16.74 1.07 -0.33
CA GLY A 230 16.88 1.79 -1.59
C GLY A 230 18.34 2.07 -1.97
N ILE A 231 19.20 2.46 -1.02
CA ILE A 231 20.65 2.62 -1.26
C ILE A 231 21.31 1.30 -1.69
N VAL A 232 20.94 0.18 -1.08
CA VAL A 232 21.50 -1.13 -1.43
C VAL A 232 21.10 -1.50 -2.86
N ILE A 233 19.83 -1.29 -3.21
CA ILE A 233 19.32 -1.54 -4.56
C ILE A 233 20.00 -0.60 -5.56
N ALA A 234 20.10 0.70 -5.29
CA ALA A 234 20.77 1.65 -6.18
C ALA A 234 22.23 1.28 -6.45
N LYS A 235 22.96 0.78 -5.43
CA LYS A 235 24.31 0.25 -5.62
C LYS A 235 24.34 -1.03 -6.46
N ALA A 236 23.34 -1.89 -6.33
CA ALA A 236 23.22 -3.08 -7.16
C ALA A 236 22.98 -2.74 -8.65
N PHE A 237 22.28 -1.63 -8.95
CA PHE A 237 22.20 -1.11 -10.32
C PHE A 237 23.55 -0.58 -10.82
N LEU A 238 24.29 0.14 -9.98
CA LEU A 238 25.54 0.80 -10.38
C LEU A 238 26.71 -0.17 -10.54
N ALA A 239 26.81 -1.19 -9.68
CA ALA A 239 27.98 -2.06 -9.62
C ALA A 239 28.31 -2.76 -10.96
N PRO A 240 27.36 -3.37 -11.70
CA PRO A 240 27.65 -3.99 -12.99
C PRO A 240 28.09 -2.99 -14.07
N ILE A 241 27.56 -1.76 -14.00
CA ILE A 241 27.88 -0.67 -14.94
C ILE A 241 29.30 -0.17 -14.67
N GLU A 242 29.63 0.10 -13.40
CA GLU A 242 30.95 0.56 -12.97
C GLU A 242 32.05 -0.48 -13.24
N SER A 243 31.74 -1.77 -13.09
CA SER A 243 32.68 -2.86 -13.40
C SER A 243 32.77 -3.19 -14.89
N GLY A 244 31.88 -2.64 -15.73
CA GLY A 244 31.75 -3.00 -17.15
C GLY A 244 31.24 -4.44 -17.38
N ALA A 245 30.61 -5.05 -16.37
CA ALA A 245 30.05 -6.39 -16.45
C ALA A 245 28.63 -6.40 -17.08
N GLY A 246 27.99 -5.24 -17.18
CA GLY A 246 26.71 -5.06 -17.85
C GLY A 246 26.45 -3.61 -18.19
N THR A 247 25.33 -3.35 -18.83
CA THR A 247 24.85 -2.04 -19.25
C THR A 247 23.51 -1.70 -18.61
N MET A 248 23.11 -0.45 -18.66
CA MET A 248 21.77 -0.05 -18.21
C MET A 248 20.67 -0.72 -19.05
N ASP A 249 20.94 -1.03 -20.31
CA ASP A 249 19.99 -1.73 -21.18
C ASP A 249 19.82 -3.19 -20.75
N ASP A 250 20.87 -3.84 -20.26
CA ASP A 250 20.79 -5.20 -19.69
C ASP A 250 19.94 -5.22 -18.42
N LEU A 251 20.14 -4.23 -17.53
CA LEU A 251 19.31 -4.09 -16.32
C LEU A 251 17.84 -3.83 -16.67
N ARG A 252 17.60 -3.05 -17.73
CA ARG A 252 16.24 -2.79 -18.24
C ARG A 252 15.62 -4.02 -18.85
N ALA A 253 16.37 -4.77 -19.63
CA ALA A 253 15.93 -6.04 -20.19
C ALA A 253 15.60 -7.06 -19.09
N GLY A 254 16.33 -7.04 -17.97
CA GLY A 254 16.07 -7.87 -16.79
C GLY A 254 14.93 -7.37 -15.89
N GLY A 255 14.41 -6.16 -16.11
CA GLY A 255 13.31 -5.59 -15.33
C GLY A 255 13.68 -5.22 -13.89
N MET A 256 14.93 -4.82 -13.66
CA MET A 256 15.41 -4.49 -12.30
C MET A 256 14.65 -3.30 -11.68
N GLY A 257 14.19 -2.36 -12.50
CA GLY A 257 13.38 -1.20 -12.08
C GLY A 257 12.00 -1.60 -11.57
N GLU A 258 11.35 -2.53 -12.26
CA GLU A 258 10.06 -3.11 -11.92
C GLU A 258 10.14 -3.86 -10.58
N ILE A 259 11.20 -4.62 -10.37
CA ILE A 259 11.49 -5.31 -9.10
C ILE A 259 11.66 -4.27 -7.98
N ALA A 260 12.46 -3.22 -8.20
CA ALA A 260 12.69 -2.19 -7.20
C ALA A 260 11.37 -1.48 -6.78
N TRP A 261 10.54 -1.09 -7.75
CA TRP A 261 9.24 -0.47 -7.47
C TRP A 261 8.31 -1.42 -6.70
N ARG A 262 8.27 -2.70 -7.09
CA ARG A 262 7.47 -3.72 -6.40
C ARG A 262 7.92 -3.95 -4.96
N ILE A 263 9.22 -3.94 -4.66
CA ILE A 263 9.71 -4.02 -3.28
C ILE A 263 9.15 -2.89 -2.40
N LEU A 264 9.13 -1.65 -2.91
CA LEU A 264 8.51 -0.52 -2.19
C LEU A 264 7.02 -0.75 -1.99
N ARG A 265 6.31 -1.12 -3.07
CA ARG A 265 4.86 -1.36 -3.05
C ARG A 265 4.49 -2.45 -2.04
N ASP A 266 5.17 -3.59 -2.09
CA ASP A 266 4.88 -4.73 -1.23
C ASP A 266 5.16 -4.41 0.24
N LYS A 267 6.18 -3.57 0.52
CA LYS A 267 6.41 -3.05 1.87
C LYS A 267 5.31 -2.08 2.31
N LEU A 268 4.85 -1.20 1.42
CA LEU A 268 3.84 -0.19 1.74
C LEU A 268 2.48 -0.80 2.03
N PHE A 269 2.10 -1.85 1.29
CA PHE A 269 0.79 -2.50 1.41
C PHE A 269 0.82 -3.80 2.19
N GLU A 270 1.98 -4.23 2.68
CA GLU A 270 2.16 -5.52 3.35
C GLU A 270 1.69 -6.68 2.45
N THR A 271 2.03 -6.60 1.16
CA THR A 271 1.59 -7.55 0.12
C THR A 271 2.72 -8.44 -0.40
N GLY A 272 3.83 -8.55 0.33
CA GLY A 272 4.95 -9.40 -0.04
C GLY A 272 4.63 -10.89 0.02
N VAL A 273 5.59 -11.71 -0.40
CA VAL A 273 5.47 -13.18 -0.36
C VAL A 273 5.26 -13.68 1.08
N ASP A 274 5.96 -13.13 2.07
CA ASP A 274 5.83 -13.58 3.46
C ASP A 274 4.41 -13.35 3.99
N GLU A 275 3.85 -12.16 3.73
CA GLU A 275 2.49 -11.80 4.13
C GLU A 275 1.44 -12.64 3.39
N ALA A 276 1.64 -12.88 2.10
CA ALA A 276 0.76 -13.73 1.30
C ALA A 276 0.72 -15.18 1.82
N LEU A 277 1.86 -15.75 2.21
CA LEU A 277 1.95 -17.10 2.76
C LEU A 277 1.25 -17.20 4.12
N VAL A 278 1.43 -16.20 4.99
CA VAL A 278 0.72 -16.13 6.29
C VAL A 278 -0.80 -16.03 6.07
N ALA A 279 -1.25 -15.20 5.13
CA ALA A 279 -2.66 -15.09 4.80
C ALA A 279 -3.21 -16.39 4.21
N LEU A 280 -2.42 -17.08 3.39
CA LEU A 280 -2.79 -18.35 2.77
C LEU A 280 -3.00 -19.45 3.81
N ASP A 281 -2.13 -19.57 4.82
CA ASP A 281 -2.28 -20.53 5.92
C ASP A 281 -3.62 -20.40 6.64
N ALA A 282 -4.18 -19.19 6.72
CA ALA A 282 -5.45 -18.94 7.40
C ALA A 282 -6.68 -19.46 6.62
N VAL A 283 -6.55 -19.63 5.30
CA VAL A 283 -7.67 -19.96 4.40
C VAL A 283 -7.46 -21.24 3.58
N MET A 284 -6.29 -21.86 3.70
CA MET A 284 -5.91 -23.01 2.88
C MET A 284 -6.85 -24.21 3.09
N PRO A 285 -7.32 -24.87 2.01
CA PRO A 285 -8.06 -26.12 2.11
C PRO A 285 -7.25 -27.25 2.77
N GLU A 286 -7.91 -28.10 3.58
CA GLU A 286 -7.27 -29.20 4.32
C GLU A 286 -6.54 -30.21 3.42
N ASP A 287 -7.08 -30.46 2.22
CA ASP A 287 -6.48 -31.36 1.23
C ASP A 287 -5.19 -30.79 0.65
N LEU A 288 -5.19 -29.50 0.32
CA LEU A 288 -3.98 -28.79 -0.11
C LEU A 288 -2.93 -28.79 1.00
N ALA A 289 -3.30 -28.39 2.22
CA ALA A 289 -2.39 -28.38 3.37
C ALA A 289 -1.81 -29.77 3.65
N GLY A 290 -2.63 -30.82 3.56
CA GLY A 290 -2.21 -32.21 3.74
C GLY A 290 -1.28 -32.75 2.64
N SER A 291 -1.17 -32.05 1.51
CA SER A 291 -0.25 -32.39 0.41
C SER A 291 1.10 -31.68 0.50
N LEU A 292 1.23 -30.66 1.35
CA LEU A 292 2.46 -29.90 1.53
C LEU A 292 3.45 -30.65 2.42
N ARG A 293 4.73 -30.52 2.09
CA ARG A 293 5.81 -31.18 2.81
C ARG A 293 6.32 -30.33 3.97
N PRO A 294 6.99 -30.91 4.98
CA PRO A 294 7.57 -30.13 6.07
C PRO A 294 8.50 -29.02 5.55
N PRO A 295 8.56 -27.85 6.22
CA PRO A 295 9.43 -26.74 5.83
C PRO A 295 10.91 -27.09 5.95
N LEU A 296 11.74 -26.40 5.17
CA LEU A 296 13.18 -26.35 5.36
C LEU A 296 13.59 -25.27 6.37
N ASP A 297 14.78 -25.42 6.94
CA ASP A 297 15.43 -24.31 7.61
C ASP A 297 15.95 -23.28 6.60
N LYS A 298 16.15 -22.04 7.07
CA LYS A 298 16.54 -20.91 6.21
C LYS A 298 17.88 -21.09 5.49
N GLU A 299 18.82 -21.82 6.08
CA GLU A 299 20.14 -22.01 5.46
C GLU A 299 20.03 -23.02 4.31
N THR A 300 19.33 -24.13 4.54
CA THR A 300 19.07 -25.14 3.50
C THR A 300 18.24 -24.59 2.35
N ALA A 301 17.17 -23.83 2.63
CA ALA A 301 16.33 -23.22 1.59
C ALA A 301 17.14 -22.29 0.68
N ARG A 302 17.97 -21.40 1.25
CA ARG A 302 18.82 -20.48 0.49
C ARG A 302 19.89 -21.15 -0.36
N ALA A 303 20.34 -22.33 0.05
CA ALA A 303 21.34 -23.09 -0.68
C ALA A 303 20.75 -23.93 -1.83
N SER A 304 19.42 -24.01 -1.95
CA SER A 304 18.74 -24.93 -2.88
C SER A 304 18.60 -24.44 -4.31
N GLY A 305 18.76 -23.13 -4.56
CA GLY A 305 18.45 -22.50 -5.87
C GLY A 305 16.96 -22.19 -6.09
N GLY A 306 16.06 -22.77 -5.29
CA GLY A 306 14.62 -22.45 -5.31
C GLY A 306 14.27 -21.21 -4.51
N GLU A 307 12.98 -20.84 -4.53
CA GLU A 307 12.53 -19.64 -3.83
C GLU A 307 12.51 -19.86 -2.30
N ASP A 308 13.36 -19.11 -1.59
CA ASP A 308 13.74 -19.40 -0.21
C ASP A 308 12.57 -19.23 0.77
N LYS A 309 11.73 -18.21 0.56
CA LYS A 309 10.54 -17.96 1.39
C LYS A 309 9.52 -19.09 1.29
N VAL A 310 9.29 -19.59 0.07
CA VAL A 310 8.36 -20.70 -0.18
C VAL A 310 8.90 -21.99 0.44
N LEU A 311 10.19 -22.28 0.28
CA LEU A 311 10.81 -23.49 0.82
C LEU A 311 10.92 -23.49 2.35
N VAL A 312 11.07 -22.32 2.97
CA VAL A 312 10.98 -22.14 4.43
C VAL A 312 9.56 -22.33 4.94
N TRP A 313 8.55 -22.11 4.10
CA TRP A 313 7.15 -22.35 4.42
C TRP A 313 6.79 -23.84 4.26
N HIS A 314 7.10 -24.43 3.10
CA HIS A 314 6.93 -25.86 2.82
C HIS A 314 7.94 -26.33 1.74
N ASP A 315 8.61 -27.47 1.97
CA ASP A 315 9.54 -28.07 0.98
C ASP A 315 8.80 -28.79 -0.14
N GLY A 316 8.04 -28.03 -0.93
CA GLY A 316 7.27 -28.58 -2.03
C GLY A 316 5.99 -29.29 -1.60
N GLN A 317 5.45 -30.03 -2.56
CA GLN A 317 4.13 -30.64 -2.50
C GLN A 317 4.16 -32.03 -3.13
N GLU A 318 3.30 -32.96 -2.66
CA GLU A 318 3.25 -34.32 -3.19
C GLU A 318 2.92 -34.38 -4.70
N PRO A 319 3.62 -35.22 -5.50
CA PRO A 319 3.34 -35.39 -6.92
C PRO A 319 1.88 -35.76 -7.24
N GLY A 320 1.37 -35.20 -8.33
CA GLY A 320 0.00 -35.40 -8.80
C GLY A 320 -1.07 -34.59 -8.05
N THR A 321 -0.68 -33.74 -7.11
CA THR A 321 -1.63 -32.94 -6.30
C THR A 321 -1.76 -31.47 -6.76
N GLY A 322 -1.17 -31.09 -7.89
CA GLY A 322 -1.22 -29.71 -8.40
C GLY A 322 -2.63 -29.16 -8.68
N GLY A 323 -3.63 -30.03 -8.83
CA GLY A 323 -5.03 -29.62 -8.98
C GLY A 323 -5.66 -29.02 -7.70
N LEU A 324 -5.02 -29.16 -6.54
CA LEU A 324 -5.56 -28.71 -5.25
C LEU A 324 -5.54 -27.18 -5.09
N TRP A 325 -4.73 -26.47 -5.87
CA TRP A 325 -4.67 -25.00 -5.88
C TRP A 325 -5.93 -24.32 -6.44
N ARG A 326 -6.83 -25.10 -7.06
CA ARG A 326 -8.04 -24.65 -7.77
C ARG A 326 -7.73 -23.66 -8.92
N ASP A 327 -8.68 -23.50 -9.84
CA ASP A 327 -8.67 -22.48 -10.91
C ASP A 327 -7.31 -22.20 -11.56
N GLY A 328 -6.97 -23.00 -12.57
CA GLY A 328 -5.73 -22.85 -13.35
C GLY A 328 -5.19 -24.19 -13.83
N PRO A 329 -4.00 -24.20 -14.47
CA PRO A 329 -3.29 -25.44 -14.76
C PRO A 329 -2.84 -26.11 -13.44
N ALA A 330 -2.85 -27.44 -13.41
CA ALA A 330 -2.53 -28.23 -12.23
C ALA A 330 -1.02 -28.23 -11.95
N PHE A 331 -0.54 -27.19 -11.25
CA PHE A 331 0.84 -27.03 -10.82
C PHE A 331 0.98 -27.31 -9.33
N ARG A 332 2.05 -27.98 -8.93
CA ARG A 332 2.41 -28.19 -7.53
C ARG A 332 3.76 -27.55 -7.21
N LEU A 333 3.98 -27.23 -5.94
CA LEU A 333 5.28 -26.73 -5.49
C LEU A 333 6.37 -27.78 -5.69
N MET A 334 7.51 -27.32 -6.21
CA MET A 334 8.72 -28.13 -6.31
C MET A 334 9.42 -28.20 -4.96
N THR A 335 10.04 -29.35 -4.68
CA THR A 335 10.96 -29.51 -3.54
C THR A 335 12.31 -28.90 -3.88
N ALA A 336 13.11 -28.56 -2.86
CA ALA A 336 14.50 -28.12 -3.04
C ALA A 336 15.34 -29.12 -3.84
N ASP A 337 15.13 -30.42 -3.63
CA ASP A 337 15.83 -31.48 -4.36
C ASP A 337 15.44 -31.53 -5.84
N GLU A 338 14.18 -31.26 -6.17
CA GLU A 338 13.70 -31.21 -7.56
C GLU A 338 14.25 -29.99 -8.29
N VAL A 339 14.28 -28.81 -7.63
CA VAL A 339 14.87 -27.60 -8.22
C VAL A 339 16.35 -27.84 -8.52
N ARG A 340 17.12 -28.29 -7.53
CA ARG A 340 18.55 -28.59 -7.70
C ARG A 340 18.81 -29.62 -8.79
N ALA A 341 18.02 -30.70 -8.83
CA ALA A 341 18.18 -31.73 -9.87
C ALA A 341 17.88 -31.20 -11.27
N MET A 342 16.94 -30.25 -11.40
CA MET A 342 16.63 -29.61 -12.67
C MET A 342 17.74 -28.63 -13.08
N ASP A 343 18.23 -27.79 -12.17
CA ASP A 343 19.34 -26.88 -12.44
C ASP A 343 20.59 -27.66 -12.88
N GLU A 344 20.97 -28.70 -12.14
CA GLU A 344 22.07 -29.61 -12.51
C GLU A 344 21.86 -30.21 -13.91
N ALA A 345 20.64 -30.63 -14.26
CA ALA A 345 20.34 -31.22 -15.56
C ALA A 345 20.40 -30.20 -16.72
N ILE A 346 20.00 -28.95 -16.47
CA ILE A 346 20.08 -27.86 -17.46
C ILE A 346 21.55 -27.50 -17.73
N GLU A 347 22.37 -27.43 -16.67
CA GLU A 347 23.81 -27.14 -16.79
C GLU A 347 24.58 -28.28 -17.47
N GLU A 348 24.31 -29.54 -17.12
CA GLU A 348 25.00 -30.69 -17.70
C GLU A 348 24.60 -30.95 -19.16
N HIS A 349 23.35 -30.66 -19.52
CA HIS A 349 22.75 -31.02 -20.82
C HIS A 349 21.91 -29.88 -21.44
N PRO A 350 22.51 -28.71 -21.73
CA PRO A 350 21.77 -27.56 -22.27
C PRO A 350 21.10 -27.84 -23.62
N GLU A 351 21.62 -28.78 -24.41
CA GLU A 351 21.03 -29.20 -25.69
C GLU A 351 19.68 -29.94 -25.53
N VAL A 352 19.43 -30.53 -24.35
CA VAL A 352 18.17 -31.20 -24.01
C VAL A 352 17.16 -30.20 -23.45
N TRP A 353 17.65 -29.08 -22.93
CA TRP A 353 16.88 -27.99 -22.34
C TRP A 353 17.04 -26.68 -23.12
N PRO A 354 16.89 -26.66 -24.46
CA PRO A 354 17.19 -25.48 -25.28
C PRO A 354 16.27 -24.29 -24.99
N GLN A 355 15.18 -24.50 -24.27
CA GLN A 355 14.28 -23.46 -23.79
C GLN A 355 14.81 -22.72 -22.55
N TRP A 356 15.83 -23.24 -21.86
CA TRP A 356 16.46 -22.60 -20.70
C TRP A 356 17.86 -22.13 -21.09
N ASP A 357 18.12 -20.83 -20.96
CA ASP A 357 19.46 -20.29 -21.19
C ASP A 357 20.26 -20.29 -19.88
N ALA A 358 21.11 -21.32 -19.72
CA ALA A 358 21.96 -21.49 -18.54
C ALA A 358 23.00 -20.36 -18.35
N GLU A 359 23.34 -19.59 -19.39
CA GLU A 359 24.37 -18.57 -19.33
C GLU A 359 23.81 -17.13 -19.20
N GLY A 360 22.55 -16.92 -19.59
CA GLY A 360 21.99 -15.57 -19.75
C GLY A 360 20.65 -15.28 -19.07
N GLU A 361 19.90 -16.30 -18.62
CA GLU A 361 18.57 -16.10 -18.04
C GLU A 361 18.61 -16.28 -16.51
N TYR A 362 18.29 -15.21 -15.77
CA TYR A 362 18.03 -15.33 -14.34
C TYR A 362 16.60 -15.82 -14.14
N TYR A 363 16.44 -16.98 -13.53
CA TYR A 363 15.14 -17.52 -13.15
C TYR A 363 15.19 -18.21 -11.79
N THR A 364 14.03 -18.29 -11.13
CA THR A 364 13.84 -19.08 -9.92
C THR A 364 12.65 -20.00 -10.11
N GLN A 365 12.88 -21.31 -10.07
CA GLN A 365 11.85 -22.31 -10.27
C GLN A 365 10.98 -22.44 -9.02
N VAL A 366 9.66 -22.57 -9.20
CA VAL A 366 8.71 -22.61 -8.07
C VAL A 366 7.72 -23.78 -8.19
N PHE A 367 7.17 -24.02 -9.38
CA PHE A 367 6.15 -25.07 -9.57
C PHE A 367 6.40 -25.97 -10.78
N THR A 368 5.83 -27.18 -10.74
CA THR A 368 5.81 -28.15 -11.86
C THR A 368 4.45 -28.81 -12.03
N ASP A 369 4.09 -29.21 -13.26
CA ASP A 369 2.86 -29.98 -13.56
C ASP A 369 3.09 -31.50 -13.58
N ASP A 370 4.27 -31.97 -13.15
CA ASP A 370 4.72 -33.36 -13.21
C ASP A 370 4.81 -33.95 -14.64
N SER A 371 4.55 -33.14 -15.66
CA SER A 371 4.47 -33.55 -17.07
C SER A 371 5.47 -32.81 -17.97
N GLY A 372 6.36 -32.02 -17.36
CA GLY A 372 7.44 -31.30 -18.03
C GLY A 372 7.18 -29.82 -18.28
N SER A 373 6.06 -29.26 -17.80
CA SER A 373 5.90 -27.79 -17.71
C SER A 373 6.33 -27.29 -16.34
N TYR A 374 6.88 -26.07 -16.32
CA TYR A 374 7.38 -25.44 -15.11
C TYR A 374 6.84 -24.01 -14.97
N VAL A 375 6.76 -23.55 -13.73
CA VAL A 375 6.49 -22.16 -13.39
C VAL A 375 7.68 -21.59 -12.66
N PHE A 376 8.15 -20.43 -13.10
CA PHE A 376 9.35 -19.78 -12.61
C PHE A 376 9.14 -18.26 -12.53
N GLU A 377 9.85 -17.63 -11.61
CA GLU A 377 10.03 -16.18 -11.60
C GLU A 377 11.14 -15.83 -12.58
N GLY A 378 10.84 -14.94 -13.53
CA GLY A 378 11.77 -14.53 -14.58
C GLY A 378 11.93 -13.02 -14.67
N THR A 379 12.05 -12.50 -15.89
CA THR A 379 12.27 -11.07 -16.16
C THR A 379 11.29 -10.16 -15.42
N GLY A 380 11.85 -9.13 -14.75
CA GLY A 380 11.09 -8.17 -13.96
C GLY A 380 10.35 -8.80 -12.78
N GLY A 381 10.80 -9.97 -12.33
CA GLY A 381 10.22 -10.83 -11.29
C GLY A 381 8.77 -11.25 -11.55
N ARG A 382 8.40 -11.37 -12.83
CA ARG A 382 7.10 -11.88 -13.26
C ARG A 382 7.07 -13.39 -13.19
N LEU A 383 5.89 -13.94 -12.96
CA LEU A 383 5.70 -15.38 -12.89
C LEU A 383 5.28 -15.93 -14.25
N PHE A 384 6.11 -16.78 -14.83
CA PHE A 384 5.89 -17.37 -16.15
C PHE A 384 5.68 -18.86 -16.08
N ARG A 385 4.86 -19.37 -16.99
CA ARG A 385 4.78 -20.79 -17.34
C ARG A 385 5.62 -21.04 -18.59
N ARG A 386 6.51 -22.02 -18.51
CA ARG A 386 7.25 -22.59 -19.63
C ARG A 386 6.77 -24.01 -19.92
N THR A 387 6.37 -24.25 -21.16
CA THR A 387 5.92 -25.57 -21.65
C THR A 387 6.74 -25.92 -22.90
N PRO A 388 7.33 -27.13 -22.98
CA PRO A 388 8.15 -27.51 -24.13
C PRO A 388 7.41 -27.34 -25.47
N GLY A 389 8.01 -26.57 -26.38
CA GLY A 389 7.46 -26.32 -27.72
C GLY A 389 6.40 -25.21 -27.80
N GLU A 390 6.09 -24.55 -26.69
CA GLU A 390 5.18 -23.40 -26.63
C GLU A 390 5.94 -22.14 -26.16
N PRO A 391 5.52 -20.94 -26.57
CA PRO A 391 6.07 -19.71 -26.00
C PRO A 391 5.68 -19.59 -24.52
N ASP A 392 6.56 -18.97 -23.73
CA ASP A 392 6.28 -18.69 -22.33
C ASP A 392 5.02 -17.84 -22.17
N ARG A 393 4.24 -18.17 -21.13
CA ARG A 393 3.00 -17.48 -20.82
C ARG A 393 3.06 -16.91 -19.42
N GLU A 394 2.89 -15.60 -19.31
CA GLU A 394 2.76 -14.92 -18.02
C GLU A 394 1.51 -15.41 -17.27
N LEU A 395 1.70 -15.77 -16.00
CA LEU A 395 0.63 -16.20 -15.10
C LEU A 395 0.22 -15.09 -14.14
N ALA A 396 1.19 -14.31 -13.66
CA ALA A 396 0.99 -13.21 -12.72
C ALA A 396 2.15 -12.21 -12.78
N GLU A 397 1.89 -10.99 -12.30
CA GLU A 397 2.91 -9.93 -12.23
C GLU A 397 4.06 -10.26 -11.26
N SER A 398 3.80 -11.15 -10.29
CA SER A 398 4.79 -11.66 -9.35
C SER A 398 4.31 -12.95 -8.67
N LEU A 399 5.21 -13.63 -7.97
CA LEU A 399 4.84 -14.75 -7.10
C LEU A 399 3.89 -14.32 -5.97
N ALA A 400 4.13 -13.18 -5.34
CA ALA A 400 3.26 -12.64 -4.30
C ALA A 400 1.84 -12.39 -4.83
N ASP A 401 1.71 -11.80 -6.02
CA ASP A 401 0.42 -11.56 -6.65
C ASP A 401 -0.33 -12.86 -6.95
N TRP A 402 0.39 -13.90 -7.41
CA TRP A 402 -0.20 -15.22 -7.61
C TRP A 402 -0.71 -15.83 -6.30
N LEU A 403 0.06 -15.72 -5.22
CA LEU A 403 -0.31 -16.22 -3.89
C LEU A 403 -1.53 -15.47 -3.32
N TRP A 404 -1.57 -14.13 -3.42
CA TRP A 404 -2.74 -13.35 -3.01
C TRP A 404 -3.99 -13.71 -3.82
N ASP A 405 -3.86 -13.97 -5.13
CA ASP A 405 -4.98 -14.49 -5.93
C ASP A 405 -5.50 -15.84 -5.40
N ARG A 406 -4.63 -16.69 -4.83
CA ARG A 406 -5.04 -17.95 -4.16
C ARG A 406 -5.74 -17.67 -2.84
N VAL A 407 -5.22 -16.75 -2.01
CA VAL A 407 -5.87 -16.32 -0.75
C VAL A 407 -7.32 -15.91 -1.05
N VAL A 408 -7.53 -15.07 -2.05
CA VAL A 408 -8.86 -14.59 -2.48
C VAL A 408 -9.72 -15.72 -3.06
N ALA A 409 -9.14 -16.64 -3.82
CA ALA A 409 -9.85 -17.81 -4.35
C ALA A 409 -10.33 -18.75 -3.24
N PHE A 410 -9.61 -18.80 -2.12
CA PHE A 410 -9.98 -19.58 -0.94
C PHE A 410 -10.83 -18.80 0.08
N GLY A 411 -11.18 -17.55 -0.23
CA GLY A 411 -12.11 -16.74 0.56
C GLY A 411 -11.47 -15.85 1.61
N GLY A 412 -10.16 -15.59 1.51
CA GLY A 412 -9.47 -14.57 2.28
C GLY A 412 -9.63 -13.16 1.69
N ASP A 413 -9.20 -12.17 2.48
CA ASP A 413 -9.22 -10.76 2.10
C ASP A 413 -8.03 -10.40 1.18
N ASP A 414 -8.23 -9.39 0.32
CA ASP A 414 -7.19 -8.87 -0.59
C ASP A 414 -6.73 -7.48 -0.12
N PRO A 415 -5.52 -7.34 0.46
CA PRO A 415 -5.00 -6.05 0.89
C PRO A 415 -4.45 -5.20 -0.26
N ARG A 416 -4.39 -5.74 -1.50
CA ARG A 416 -3.80 -4.99 -2.61
C ARG A 416 -4.71 -3.82 -3.05
N PRO A 417 -4.13 -2.65 -3.36
CA PRO A 417 -4.89 -1.48 -3.79
C PRO A 417 -5.77 -1.77 -5.01
N GLY A 418 -7.00 -1.24 -5.00
CA GLY A 418 -7.94 -1.37 -6.12
C GLY A 418 -8.52 -2.78 -6.33
N ARG A 419 -8.21 -3.75 -5.47
CA ARG A 419 -8.73 -5.14 -5.56
C ARG A 419 -9.75 -5.50 -4.47
N GLY A 420 -9.77 -4.75 -3.36
CA GLY A 420 -10.55 -5.05 -2.15
C GLY A 420 -12.05 -4.72 -2.16
N ALA A 421 -12.61 -4.08 -3.20
CA ALA A 421 -14.01 -3.64 -3.21
C ALA A 421 -14.79 -4.23 -4.39
N GLY A 422 -15.07 -5.54 -4.37
CA GLY A 422 -15.71 -6.18 -5.53
C GLY A 422 -16.40 -7.53 -5.34
N ARG A 423 -16.68 -8.01 -4.11
CA ARG A 423 -17.37 -9.30 -3.91
C ARG A 423 -18.55 -9.23 -2.95
N ASP A 424 -19.45 -8.26 -3.14
CA ASP A 424 -20.76 -8.33 -2.48
C ASP A 424 -21.97 -7.85 -3.32
N SER A 425 -21.88 -7.87 -4.66
CA SER A 425 -23.00 -7.42 -5.50
C SER A 425 -23.28 -8.17 -6.80
N THR A 426 -23.09 -9.49 -6.88
CA THR A 426 -23.69 -10.30 -7.98
C THR A 426 -24.08 -11.73 -7.61
N ALA A 427 -24.24 -12.06 -6.33
CA ALA A 427 -24.93 -13.28 -5.92
C ALA A 427 -26.32 -12.92 -5.35
N THR A 428 -27.26 -12.54 -6.23
CA THR A 428 -28.72 -12.80 -6.17
C THR A 428 -29.41 -11.90 -7.19
N ARG A 429 -29.54 -12.36 -8.44
CA ARG A 429 -30.77 -12.16 -9.22
C ARG A 429 -31.07 -13.43 -10.00
N VAL A 430 -32.21 -14.00 -9.65
CA VAL A 430 -32.93 -15.10 -10.32
C VAL A 430 -33.19 -14.78 -11.77
#